data_AF-A0A8S3Q2J1-F1
#
_entry.id   AF-A0A8S3Q2J1-F1
#
_cell.length_a   1.000
_cell.length_b   1.000
_cell.length_c   1.000
_cell.angle_alpha   90.00
_cell.angle_beta   90.00
_cell.angle_gamma   90.00
#
_symmetry.space_group_name_H-M   'P 1'
#
loop_
_entity.id
_entity.type
_entity.pdbx_description
1 polymer ?
#
loop_
_entity_poly.entity_id
_entity_poly.type
_entity_poly.pdbx_seq_one_letter_code
_entity_poly.pdbx_strand_id
1 'polypeptide(L)'
;MYFIVVLTWKAVTDVEATTKKTTEAEDEPTTKKTKIEKKSSTASTDLPDDVDTSFPTQINPDAKTKDGRKFTKTIVSWNVNGVRAWLKKDGIDYLQKYKPDIFCIQETKCSQEKLPASLKVPDYHSYFSSGDTEGYAGTALYSKEKPINVTYGMGIKKLDDEGRLITAEYDTFYLVGAYVPNSGKGLVRLKYRTKEWDVAFRDYMKGLDAKKPVIYCGDLNVAHQETDLKNPKTNRNKTPGFHDDERQGFTDLLAEGFFDSFRELYPNARNVGLSGHT
;
A
#
# COMPACT_ATOMS: atom_id res chain seq x y z
N MET A 1 4.85 -5.23 -10.16
CA MET A 1 4.20 -5.99 -9.07
C MET A 1 3.62 -4.96 -8.12
N TYR A 2 2.33 -5.04 -7.80
CA TYR A 2 1.56 -3.91 -7.27
C TYR A 2 1.10 -4.16 -5.84
N PHE A 3 1.14 -3.12 -5.00
CA PHE A 3 0.64 -3.20 -3.64
C PHE A 3 -0.86 -2.97 -3.61
N ILE A 4 -1.60 -4.03 -3.32
CA ILE A 4 -3.00 -3.97 -2.92
C ILE A 4 -3.07 -4.47 -1.47
N VAL A 5 -2.61 -3.62 -0.55
CA VAL A 5 -3.11 -3.66 0.82
C VAL A 5 -4.47 -2.99 0.78
N VAL A 6 -5.53 -3.79 0.66
CA VAL A 6 -6.84 -3.32 1.09
C VAL A 6 -6.86 -3.46 2.61
N LEU A 7 -7.10 -2.37 3.36
CA LEU A 7 -7.66 -2.55 4.71
C LEU A 7 -9.17 -2.57 4.55
N THR A 8 -9.83 -3.55 5.17
CA THR A 8 -11.29 -3.56 5.34
C THR A 8 -11.63 -3.92 6.78
N TRP A 9 -12.90 -3.88 7.14
CA TRP A 9 -13.38 -4.26 8.47
C TRP A 9 -14.36 -5.44 8.40
N LYS A 10 -14.47 -6.17 9.51
CA LYS A 10 -15.39 -7.29 9.71
C LYS A 10 -15.95 -7.16 11.11
N ALA A 11 -17.27 -7.09 11.24
CA ALA A 11 -17.94 -7.09 12.54
C ALA A 11 -17.50 -8.31 13.35
N VAL A 12 -16.92 -8.07 14.52
CA VAL A 12 -16.40 -9.10 15.42
C VAL A 12 -17.55 -9.66 16.25
N THR A 13 -17.72 -10.98 16.19
CA THR A 13 -18.52 -11.73 17.17
C THR A 13 -17.56 -12.41 18.14
N ASP A 14 -17.44 -11.81 19.32
CA ASP A 14 -16.95 -12.30 20.62
C ASP A 14 -16.15 -13.63 20.75
N VAL A 15 -14.97 -13.50 21.37
CA VAL A 15 -14.14 -14.47 22.15
C VAL A 15 -13.73 -15.81 21.47
N GLU A 16 -12.73 -16.59 21.94
CA GLU A 16 -11.87 -16.55 23.15
C GLU A 16 -10.36 -16.51 22.83
N ALA A 17 -9.53 -16.20 23.84
CA ALA A 17 -8.07 -16.27 23.78
C ALA A 17 -7.51 -17.46 24.60
N THR A 18 -6.33 -17.99 24.24
CA THR A 18 -5.65 -19.01 25.07
C THR A 18 -4.12 -18.85 25.05
N THR A 19 -3.48 -18.94 26.22
CA THR A 19 -2.05 -18.69 26.44
C THR A 19 -1.27 -19.98 26.73
N LYS A 20 0.05 -20.05 26.41
CA LYS A 20 0.96 -21.12 26.93
C LYS A 20 2.47 -20.73 26.94
N LYS A 21 3.28 -21.51 27.67
CA LYS A 21 4.69 -21.26 28.10
C LYS A 21 5.45 -22.60 28.32
N THR A 22 6.78 -22.66 28.48
CA THR A 22 7.83 -21.60 28.35
C THR A 22 8.69 -21.83 27.08
N THR A 23 9.97 -22.28 27.02
CA THR A 23 11.06 -22.69 27.95
C THR A 23 12.42 -22.42 27.26
N GLU A 24 13.49 -22.20 28.02
CA GLU A 24 14.84 -21.92 27.47
C GLU A 24 15.66 -23.16 27.05
N ALA A 25 16.72 -22.92 26.25
CA ALA A 25 18.05 -23.54 26.37
C ALA A 25 19.09 -22.73 25.56
N GLU A 26 20.33 -22.64 26.05
CA GLU A 26 21.49 -22.01 25.39
C GLU A 26 22.49 -23.06 24.88
N ASP A 27 23.27 -22.76 23.83
CA ASP A 27 24.72 -23.07 23.81
C ASP A 27 25.48 -22.39 22.65
N GLU A 28 26.76 -22.08 22.86
CA GLU A 28 27.77 -21.56 21.91
C GLU A 28 29.18 -21.98 22.43
N PRO A 29 30.30 -21.85 21.70
CA PRO A 29 30.50 -21.57 20.27
C PRO A 29 31.52 -22.54 19.60
N THR A 30 31.87 -22.31 18.33
CA THR A 30 33.28 -22.51 17.88
C THR A 30 33.64 -21.75 16.61
N THR A 31 34.88 -21.28 16.51
CA THR A 31 35.36 -20.43 15.41
C THR A 31 36.14 -21.19 14.32
N LYS A 32 36.05 -20.73 13.07
CA LYS A 32 37.22 -20.54 12.19
C LYS A 32 36.92 -19.64 10.97
N LYS A 33 37.97 -18.96 10.49
CA LYS A 33 37.97 -18.07 9.31
C LYS A 33 38.26 -18.87 8.03
N THR A 34 37.97 -18.34 6.83
CA THR A 34 38.97 -18.10 5.75
C THR A 34 38.36 -17.57 4.44
N LYS A 35 39.08 -16.60 3.83
CA LYS A 35 39.03 -16.06 2.45
C LYS A 35 37.76 -15.40 1.88
N ILE A 36 38.05 -14.37 1.09
CA ILE A 36 37.19 -13.67 0.14
C ILE A 36 37.64 -14.11 -1.26
N GLU A 37 36.71 -14.45 -2.15
CA GLU A 37 36.97 -14.52 -3.59
C GLU A 37 35.93 -13.70 -4.35
N LYS A 38 36.39 -12.97 -5.38
CA LYS A 38 35.50 -12.19 -6.26
C LYS A 38 34.88 -13.13 -7.30
N LYS A 39 33.56 -13.15 -7.43
CA LYS A 39 32.88 -13.60 -8.65
C LYS A 39 32.01 -12.48 -9.19
N SER A 40 32.19 -12.17 -10.48
CA SER A 40 31.33 -11.27 -11.24
C SER A 40 30.02 -11.99 -11.55
N SER A 41 28.91 -11.51 -10.99
CA SER A 41 27.57 -11.95 -11.37
C SER A 41 27.09 -11.15 -12.59
N THR A 42 27.04 -11.80 -13.75
CA THR A 42 26.06 -11.42 -14.78
C THR A 42 24.67 -11.46 -14.15
N ALA A 43 23.92 -10.36 -14.25
CA ALA A 43 22.59 -10.28 -13.65
C ALA A 43 21.62 -11.22 -14.40
N SER A 44 21.12 -12.26 -13.73
CA SER A 44 19.95 -12.99 -14.18
C SER A 44 18.69 -12.16 -13.91
N THR A 45 17.68 -12.31 -14.76
CA THR A 45 16.41 -11.56 -14.68
C THR A 45 15.35 -12.24 -13.82
N ASP A 46 15.73 -13.32 -13.13
CA ASP A 46 14.80 -14.26 -12.52
C ASP A 46 14.42 -13.83 -11.10
N LEU A 47 13.16 -14.09 -10.72
CA LEU A 47 12.72 -13.88 -9.34
C LEU A 47 13.39 -14.90 -8.42
N PRO A 48 13.80 -14.52 -7.19
CA PRO A 48 14.37 -15.44 -6.22
C PRO A 48 13.43 -16.59 -5.85
N ASP A 49 13.98 -17.77 -5.58
CA ASP A 49 13.25 -19.00 -5.22
C ASP A 49 12.34 -18.85 -3.98
N ASP A 50 12.60 -17.84 -3.14
CA ASP A 50 11.85 -17.52 -1.93
C ASP A 50 10.72 -16.49 -2.14
N VAL A 51 10.50 -16.01 -3.37
CA VAL A 51 9.32 -15.18 -3.71
C VAL A 51 8.11 -16.07 -3.95
N ASP A 52 7.09 -15.91 -3.12
CA ASP A 52 5.78 -16.50 -3.40
C ASP A 52 5.18 -15.83 -4.66
N THR A 53 4.93 -16.64 -5.69
CA THR A 53 4.36 -16.22 -6.97
C THR A 53 2.98 -16.84 -7.21
N SER A 54 2.41 -17.52 -6.21
CA SER A 54 1.14 -18.27 -6.32
C SER A 54 -0.12 -17.40 -6.32
N PHE A 55 0.01 -16.08 -6.11
CA PHE A 55 -1.13 -15.16 -6.08
C PHE A 55 -1.88 -15.13 -7.41
N PRO A 56 -3.21 -15.00 -7.40
CA PRO A 56 -4.01 -14.88 -8.62
C PRO A 56 -3.66 -13.58 -9.35
N THR A 57 -2.87 -13.69 -10.42
CA THR A 57 -2.50 -12.58 -11.31
C THR A 57 -3.63 -12.15 -12.24
N GLN A 58 -4.74 -12.90 -12.25
CA GLN A 58 -5.94 -12.62 -13.04
C GLN A 58 -7.11 -12.29 -12.11
N ILE A 59 -7.83 -11.21 -12.42
CA ILE A 59 -9.09 -10.85 -11.75
C ILE A 59 -10.17 -11.81 -12.24
N ASN A 60 -10.75 -12.60 -11.34
CA ASN A 60 -11.90 -13.46 -11.63
C ASN A 60 -13.18 -12.83 -11.05
N PRO A 61 -14.06 -12.23 -11.87
CA PRO A 61 -15.27 -11.55 -11.39
C PRO A 61 -16.34 -12.51 -10.85
N ASP A 62 -16.31 -13.79 -11.25
CA ASP A 62 -17.24 -14.83 -10.75
C ASP A 62 -16.71 -15.59 -9.52
N ALA A 63 -15.53 -15.21 -9.02
CA ALA A 63 -14.97 -15.80 -7.81
C ALA A 63 -15.86 -15.57 -6.58
N LYS A 64 -15.65 -16.42 -5.57
CA LYS A 64 -16.41 -16.43 -4.33
C LYS A 64 -15.48 -16.47 -3.13
N THR A 65 -15.97 -15.89 -2.04
CA THR A 65 -15.43 -16.07 -0.69
C THR A 65 -15.51 -17.54 -0.24
N LYS A 66 -14.76 -17.90 0.81
CA LYS A 66 -14.76 -19.28 1.39
C LYS A 66 -16.16 -19.72 1.84
N ASP A 67 -17.01 -18.77 2.23
CA ASP A 67 -18.41 -18.94 2.61
C ASP A 67 -19.42 -18.70 1.46
N GLY A 68 -18.94 -18.68 0.20
CA GLY A 68 -19.80 -18.76 -0.99
C GLY A 68 -20.42 -17.45 -1.49
N ARG A 69 -20.29 -16.33 -0.76
CA ARG A 69 -20.68 -15.00 -1.25
C ARG A 69 -19.84 -14.63 -2.47
N LYS A 70 -20.47 -14.11 -3.53
CA LYS A 70 -19.79 -13.50 -4.69
C LYS A 70 -19.02 -12.25 -4.26
N PHE A 71 -17.94 -11.91 -4.98
CA PHE A 71 -17.38 -10.55 -4.90
C PHE A 71 -18.36 -9.52 -5.48
N THR A 72 -18.39 -8.33 -4.89
CA THR A 72 -19.36 -7.26 -5.21
C THR A 72 -18.72 -5.99 -5.77
N LYS A 73 -17.42 -5.80 -5.56
CA LYS A 73 -16.59 -4.72 -6.10
C LYS A 73 -15.18 -5.25 -6.37
N THR A 74 -14.58 -4.83 -7.49
CA THR A 74 -13.15 -4.99 -7.78
C THR A 74 -12.45 -3.67 -7.51
N ILE A 75 -11.54 -3.64 -6.53
CA ILE A 75 -10.74 -2.46 -6.18
C ILE A 75 -9.27 -2.78 -6.45
N VAL A 76 -8.56 -1.85 -7.10
CA VAL A 76 -7.14 -1.99 -7.44
C VAL A 76 -6.39 -0.73 -7.00
N SER A 77 -5.16 -0.91 -6.54
CA SER A 77 -4.23 0.16 -6.16
C SER A 77 -2.89 0.00 -6.86
N TRP A 78 -2.33 1.08 -7.40
CA TRP A 78 -1.08 1.06 -8.17
C TRP A 78 -0.31 2.39 -8.04
N ASN A 79 0.86 2.36 -7.38
CA ASN A 79 1.88 3.41 -7.53
C ASN A 79 2.49 3.37 -8.95
N VAL A 80 2.13 4.32 -9.80
CA VAL A 80 2.50 4.32 -11.22
C VAL A 80 3.85 4.99 -11.52
N ASN A 81 4.49 5.63 -10.53
CA ASN A 81 5.73 6.39 -10.68
C ASN A 81 5.67 7.43 -11.83
N GLY A 82 4.57 8.20 -11.87
CA GLY A 82 4.31 9.29 -12.80
C GLY A 82 3.33 8.94 -13.92
N VAL A 83 2.13 9.57 -13.94
CA VAL A 83 1.07 9.25 -14.92
C VAL A 83 1.52 9.45 -16.38
N ARG A 84 2.42 10.42 -16.65
CA ARG A 84 2.96 10.63 -18.01
C ARG A 84 3.88 9.50 -18.49
N ALA A 85 4.47 8.72 -17.58
CA ALA A 85 5.26 7.53 -17.92
C ALA A 85 4.36 6.28 -18.05
N TRP A 86 3.34 6.18 -17.21
CA TRP A 86 2.29 5.15 -17.26
C TRP A 86 1.45 5.21 -18.55
N LEU A 87 1.06 6.41 -18.99
CA LEU A 87 0.41 6.65 -20.28
C LEU A 87 1.23 6.19 -21.49
N LYS A 88 2.57 6.20 -21.39
CA LYS A 88 3.49 5.72 -22.44
C LYS A 88 3.76 4.21 -22.38
N LYS A 89 3.11 3.51 -21.44
CA LYS A 89 3.18 2.07 -21.20
C LYS A 89 1.76 1.49 -21.11
N ASP A 90 0.87 1.99 -21.96
CA ASP A 90 -0.48 1.47 -22.21
C ASP A 90 -1.34 1.35 -20.94
N GLY A 91 -1.15 2.28 -19.99
CA GLY A 91 -1.84 2.29 -18.71
C GLY A 91 -3.37 2.45 -18.82
N ILE A 92 -3.85 3.16 -19.84
CA ILE A 92 -5.29 3.28 -20.13
C ILE A 92 -5.85 1.94 -20.61
N ASP A 93 -5.12 1.24 -21.48
CA ASP A 93 -5.49 -0.07 -22.01
C ASP A 93 -5.61 -1.11 -20.87
N TYR A 94 -4.77 -1.03 -19.83
CA TYR A 94 -4.95 -1.81 -18.61
C TYR A 94 -6.31 -1.52 -17.96
N LEU A 95 -6.65 -0.25 -17.72
CA LEU A 95 -7.89 0.16 -17.06
C LEU A 95 -9.14 -0.17 -17.89
N GLN A 96 -9.04 -0.09 -19.23
CA GLN A 96 -10.09 -0.45 -20.18
C GLN A 96 -10.24 -1.97 -20.37
N LYS A 97 -9.16 -2.74 -20.25
CA LYS A 97 -9.18 -4.21 -20.35
C LYS A 97 -9.73 -4.88 -19.09
N TYR A 98 -9.16 -4.55 -17.92
CA TYR A 98 -9.51 -5.23 -16.67
C TYR A 98 -10.76 -4.68 -15.99
N LYS A 99 -11.17 -3.45 -16.35
CA LYS A 99 -12.37 -2.76 -15.86
C LYS A 99 -12.66 -2.94 -14.35
N PRO A 100 -11.71 -2.66 -13.43
CA PRO A 100 -11.99 -2.62 -11.99
C PRO A 100 -13.09 -1.59 -11.69
N ASP A 101 -13.89 -1.80 -10.65
CA ASP A 101 -14.94 -0.83 -10.29
C ASP A 101 -14.35 0.46 -9.72
N ILE A 102 -13.22 0.34 -9.02
CA ILE A 102 -12.44 1.47 -8.52
C ILE A 102 -10.93 1.20 -8.68
N PHE A 103 -10.18 2.18 -9.17
CA PHE A 103 -8.74 2.12 -9.43
C PHE A 103 -8.02 3.33 -8.83
N CYS A 104 -7.21 3.08 -7.80
CA CYS A 104 -6.42 4.08 -7.08
C CYS A 104 -5.01 4.18 -7.68
N ILE A 105 -4.55 5.40 -7.96
CA ILE A 105 -3.19 5.69 -8.42
C ILE A 105 -2.42 6.45 -7.34
N GLN A 106 -1.18 6.04 -7.10
CA GLN A 106 -0.18 6.79 -6.32
C GLN A 106 0.98 7.27 -7.21
N GLU A 107 1.67 8.31 -6.76
CA GLU A 107 2.71 9.03 -7.51
C GLU A 107 2.25 9.49 -8.90
N THR A 108 1.25 10.37 -8.96
CA THR A 108 0.86 10.97 -10.24
C THR A 108 1.97 11.86 -10.80
N LYS A 109 2.74 12.54 -9.95
CA LYS A 109 3.87 13.42 -10.30
C LYS A 109 3.51 14.45 -11.37
N CYS A 110 2.32 15.04 -11.25
CA CYS A 110 1.75 15.97 -12.21
C CYS A 110 0.88 17.02 -11.51
N SER A 111 1.10 18.30 -11.77
CA SER A 111 0.18 19.36 -11.34
C SER A 111 -1.14 19.29 -12.12
N GLN A 112 -2.22 19.76 -11.49
CA GLN A 112 -3.59 19.74 -12.02
C GLN A 112 -3.70 20.37 -13.41
N GLU A 113 -3.03 21.51 -13.62
CA GLU A 113 -2.99 22.26 -14.88
C GLU A 113 -2.37 21.49 -16.05
N LYS A 114 -1.50 20.51 -15.74
CA LYS A 114 -0.66 19.80 -16.72
C LYS A 114 -1.04 18.32 -16.85
N LEU A 115 -2.21 17.92 -16.33
CA LEU A 115 -2.79 16.58 -16.50
C LEU A 115 -3.16 16.36 -17.98
N PRO A 116 -2.61 15.34 -18.67
CA PRO A 116 -3.00 15.02 -20.03
C PRO A 116 -4.49 14.72 -20.15
N ALA A 117 -5.16 15.25 -21.18
CA ALA A 117 -6.59 15.04 -21.40
C ALA A 117 -6.99 13.55 -21.54
N SER A 118 -6.06 12.70 -22.00
CA SER A 118 -6.22 11.24 -22.07
C SER A 118 -6.35 10.54 -20.71
N LEU A 119 -6.11 11.24 -19.59
CA LEU A 119 -6.44 10.75 -18.24
C LEU A 119 -7.94 10.83 -17.93
N LYS A 120 -8.76 11.44 -18.78
CA LYS A 120 -10.22 11.34 -18.71
C LYS A 120 -10.67 10.09 -19.47
N VAL A 121 -10.88 9.00 -18.75
CA VAL A 121 -11.23 7.70 -19.34
C VAL A 121 -12.76 7.56 -19.42
N PRO A 122 -13.33 7.13 -20.57
CA PRO A 122 -14.75 6.80 -20.65
C PRO A 122 -15.18 5.78 -19.58
N ASP A 123 -16.45 5.81 -19.18
CA ASP A 123 -17.04 4.96 -18.15
C ASP A 123 -16.47 5.14 -16.71
N TYR A 124 -15.59 6.13 -16.46
CA TYR A 124 -15.04 6.42 -15.12
C TYR A 124 -15.15 7.90 -14.72
N HIS A 125 -15.69 8.13 -13.52
CA HIS A 125 -15.48 9.37 -12.78
C HIS A 125 -14.02 9.43 -12.29
N SER A 126 -13.29 10.46 -12.73
CA SER A 126 -11.85 10.59 -12.52
C SER A 126 -11.54 11.79 -11.61
N TYR A 127 -10.82 11.54 -10.52
CA TYR A 127 -10.48 12.53 -9.48
C TYR A 127 -8.96 12.56 -9.28
N PHE A 128 -8.40 13.74 -8.97
CA PHE A 128 -6.96 13.96 -8.87
C PHE A 128 -6.66 14.83 -7.66
N SER A 129 -5.65 14.43 -6.88
CA SER A 129 -5.03 15.25 -5.84
C SER A 129 -3.59 15.50 -6.26
N SER A 130 -3.29 16.75 -6.63
CA SER A 130 -1.94 17.20 -6.96
C SER A 130 -1.42 18.10 -5.84
N GLY A 131 -0.17 17.90 -5.42
CA GLY A 131 0.51 18.85 -4.56
C GLY A 131 1.10 20.03 -5.35
N ASP A 132 1.60 21.04 -4.63
CA ASP A 132 2.11 22.29 -5.21
C ASP A 132 3.36 22.11 -6.11
N THR A 133 4.06 20.97 -5.98
CA THR A 133 5.32 20.71 -6.70
C THR A 133 5.10 19.78 -7.91
N GLU A 134 5.24 20.34 -9.12
CA GLU A 134 5.24 19.56 -10.38
C GLU A 134 6.32 18.47 -10.35
N GLY A 135 5.98 17.26 -10.84
CA GLY A 135 6.88 16.10 -10.79
C GLY A 135 6.95 15.39 -9.43
N TYR A 136 6.22 15.85 -8.40
CA TYR A 136 6.26 15.27 -7.06
C TYR A 136 4.92 14.70 -6.59
N ALA A 137 4.98 13.63 -5.79
CA ALA A 137 3.86 13.00 -5.09
C ALA A 137 2.55 12.91 -5.93
N GLY A 138 1.43 13.33 -5.36
CA GLY A 138 0.10 13.29 -5.98
C GLY A 138 -0.54 11.90 -6.06
N THR A 139 -1.87 11.88 -6.08
CA THR A 139 -2.73 10.68 -6.15
C THR A 139 -3.88 10.89 -7.15
N ALA A 140 -4.48 9.80 -7.63
CA ALA A 140 -5.70 9.86 -8.44
C ALA A 140 -6.64 8.69 -8.14
N LEU A 141 -7.92 8.87 -8.45
CA LEU A 141 -8.97 7.88 -8.26
C LEU A 141 -9.87 7.81 -9.50
N TYR A 142 -10.05 6.61 -10.02
CA TYR A 142 -11.02 6.30 -11.08
C TYR A 142 -12.11 5.41 -10.49
N SER A 143 -13.38 5.80 -10.64
CA SER A 143 -14.52 5.04 -10.12
C SER A 143 -15.63 4.98 -11.17
N LYS A 144 -16.14 3.79 -11.49
CA LYS A 144 -17.29 3.64 -12.42
C LYS A 144 -18.55 4.26 -11.83
N GLU A 145 -18.77 4.02 -10.55
CA GLU A 145 -19.84 4.60 -9.75
C GLU A 145 -19.42 5.99 -9.30
N LYS A 146 -20.31 6.99 -9.38
CA LYS A 146 -20.01 8.33 -8.89
C LYS A 146 -20.07 8.34 -7.36
N PRO A 147 -18.98 8.69 -6.64
CA PRO A 147 -19.05 8.92 -5.19
C PRO A 147 -20.07 10.03 -4.84
N ILE A 148 -20.68 9.92 -3.66
CA ILE A 148 -21.53 10.95 -3.05
C ILE A 148 -20.73 12.24 -2.88
N ASN A 149 -19.51 12.09 -2.36
CA ASN A 149 -18.57 13.17 -2.04
C ASN A 149 -17.14 12.70 -2.32
N VAL A 150 -16.24 13.63 -2.64
CA VAL A 150 -14.79 13.38 -2.73
C VAL A 150 -14.06 14.52 -2.05
N THR A 151 -13.21 14.18 -1.07
CA THR A 151 -12.37 15.13 -0.33
C THR A 151 -10.89 14.85 -0.59
N TYR A 152 -10.09 15.90 -0.51
CA TYR A 152 -8.65 15.87 -0.75
C TYR A 152 -7.93 16.27 0.53
N GLY A 153 -6.93 15.48 0.94
CA GLY A 153 -6.27 15.67 2.22
C GLY A 153 -7.09 15.20 3.44
N MET A 154 -6.49 15.37 4.62
CA MET A 154 -7.07 15.03 5.93
C MET A 154 -7.57 16.26 6.71
N GLY A 155 -7.50 17.47 6.13
CA GLY A 155 -7.96 18.72 6.73
C GLY A 155 -6.88 19.47 7.51
N ILE A 156 -5.61 19.14 7.31
CA ILE A 156 -4.45 19.70 8.03
C ILE A 156 -3.46 20.19 6.98
N LYS A 157 -3.53 21.47 6.61
CA LYS A 157 -2.82 22.06 5.45
C LYS A 157 -1.38 21.54 5.27
N LYS A 158 -0.55 21.61 6.33
CA LYS A 158 0.87 21.18 6.30
C LYS A 158 1.13 19.69 5.98
N LEU A 159 0.09 18.85 5.95
CA LEU A 159 0.14 17.43 5.58
C LEU A 159 -0.51 17.15 4.22
N ASP A 160 -1.32 18.10 3.73
CA ASP A 160 -2.17 17.97 2.54
C ASP A 160 -1.54 18.58 1.27
N ASP A 161 -0.63 19.55 1.43
CA ASP A 161 0.10 20.28 0.36
C ASP A 161 0.87 19.39 -0.65
N GLU A 162 1.04 18.09 -0.36
CA GLU A 162 1.69 17.10 -1.23
C GLU A 162 0.72 16.24 -2.08
N GLY A 163 -0.60 16.48 -2.02
CA GLY A 163 -1.61 15.78 -2.83
C GLY A 163 -1.72 14.27 -2.52
N ARG A 164 -1.42 13.88 -1.28
CA ARG A 164 -1.17 12.49 -0.87
C ARG A 164 -2.42 11.65 -0.62
N LEU A 165 -3.61 12.23 -0.68
CA LEU A 165 -4.82 11.63 -0.11
C LEU A 165 -6.07 12.06 -0.86
N ILE A 166 -6.83 11.06 -1.34
CA ILE A 166 -8.20 11.19 -1.85
C ILE A 166 -9.09 10.30 -0.98
N THR A 167 -10.18 10.85 -0.45
CA THR A 167 -11.24 10.08 0.20
C THR A 167 -12.53 10.24 -0.59
N ALA A 168 -13.08 9.13 -1.08
CA ALA A 168 -14.36 9.05 -1.77
C ALA A 168 -15.42 8.40 -0.88
N GLU A 169 -16.58 9.03 -0.77
CA GLU A 169 -17.72 8.52 0.00
C GLU A 169 -18.72 7.80 -0.90
N TYR A 170 -19.09 6.59 -0.54
CA TYR A 170 -20.16 5.80 -1.16
C TYR A 170 -21.28 5.55 -0.13
N ASP A 171 -22.41 4.96 -0.53
CA ASP A 171 -23.55 4.74 0.37
C ASP A 171 -23.17 3.94 1.63
N THR A 172 -22.35 2.91 1.46
CA THR A 172 -22.06 1.89 2.49
C THR A 172 -20.63 1.89 3.02
N PHE A 173 -19.70 2.64 2.43
CA PHE A 173 -18.29 2.69 2.84
C PHE A 173 -17.61 4.01 2.42
N TYR A 174 -16.49 4.32 3.08
CA TYR A 174 -15.49 5.26 2.55
C TYR A 174 -14.40 4.49 1.83
N LEU A 175 -13.93 4.99 0.68
CA LEU A 175 -12.65 4.55 0.10
C LEU A 175 -11.60 5.65 0.31
N VAL A 176 -10.46 5.26 0.86
CA VAL A 176 -9.30 6.12 1.07
C VAL A 176 -8.18 5.66 0.15
N GLY A 177 -7.81 6.50 -0.81
CA GLY A 177 -6.66 6.33 -1.69
C GLY A 177 -5.50 7.19 -1.22
N ALA A 178 -4.44 6.59 -0.65
CA ALA A 178 -3.31 7.36 -0.11
C ALA A 178 -1.92 6.96 -0.64
N TYR A 179 -1.03 7.95 -0.73
CA TYR A 179 0.40 7.80 -0.98
C TYR A 179 1.18 8.31 0.23
N VAL A 180 1.57 7.40 1.12
CA VAL A 180 2.13 7.74 2.44
C VAL A 180 3.58 8.26 2.28
N PRO A 181 4.04 9.27 3.06
CA PRO A 181 5.39 9.81 2.93
C PRO A 181 6.50 8.76 3.10
N ASN A 182 7.38 8.64 2.11
CA ASN A 182 8.63 7.91 2.29
C ASN A 182 9.57 8.70 3.24
N SER A 183 10.21 8.03 4.19
CA SER A 183 11.12 8.67 5.16
C SER A 183 12.41 9.23 4.54
N GLY A 184 12.68 8.99 3.26
CA GLY A 184 13.76 9.59 2.48
C GLY A 184 15.14 9.01 2.78
N LYS A 185 16.08 9.14 1.82
CA LYS A 185 17.45 8.63 1.99
C LYS A 185 18.09 9.21 3.26
N GLY A 186 18.58 8.34 4.15
CA GLY A 186 19.12 8.75 5.46
C GLY A 186 18.05 9.08 6.50
N LEU A 187 16.80 8.65 6.31
CA LEU A 187 15.67 8.80 7.24
C LEU A 187 15.30 10.27 7.56
N VAL A 188 15.67 11.20 6.67
CA VAL A 188 15.52 12.66 6.87
C VAL A 188 14.07 13.15 7.06
N ARG A 189 13.07 12.39 6.60
CA ARG A 189 11.64 12.66 6.82
C ARG A 189 11.00 11.76 7.90
N LEU A 190 11.74 10.85 8.54
CA LEU A 190 11.19 9.85 9.47
C LEU A 190 10.35 10.46 10.60
N LYS A 191 10.79 11.60 11.17
CA LYS A 191 10.03 12.30 12.22
C LYS A 191 8.70 12.86 11.69
N TYR A 192 8.71 13.50 10.52
CA TYR A 192 7.51 14.01 9.86
C TYR A 192 6.54 12.86 9.52
N ARG A 193 7.06 11.77 8.96
CA ARG A 193 6.28 10.56 8.65
C ARG A 193 5.61 10.00 9.91
N THR A 194 6.40 9.63 10.91
CA THR A 194 5.93 8.80 12.04
C THR A 194 5.35 9.56 13.23
N LYS A 195 5.65 10.87 13.37
CA LYS A 195 5.20 11.70 14.51
C LYS A 195 4.22 12.81 14.12
N GLU A 196 3.97 13.00 12.82
CA GLU A 196 3.00 13.99 12.32
C GLU A 196 2.00 13.35 11.34
N TRP A 197 2.48 12.75 10.25
CA TRP A 197 1.61 12.24 9.18
C TRP A 197 0.87 10.96 9.59
N ASP A 198 1.56 9.92 10.06
CA ASP A 198 0.94 8.64 10.45
C ASP A 198 -0.06 8.80 11.60
N VAL A 199 0.25 9.70 12.56
CA VAL A 199 -0.63 10.00 13.70
C VAL A 199 -1.92 10.65 13.21
N ALA A 200 -1.81 11.74 12.43
CA ALA A 200 -2.96 12.46 11.91
C ALA A 200 -3.78 11.62 10.91
N PHE A 201 -3.14 10.78 10.10
CA PHE A 201 -3.80 9.85 9.20
C PHE A 201 -4.60 8.79 9.97
N ARG A 202 -4.04 8.20 11.04
CA ARG A 202 -4.76 7.25 11.90
C ARG A 202 -5.98 7.90 12.56
N ASP A 203 -5.85 9.11 13.11
CA ASP A 203 -6.97 9.84 13.71
C ASP A 203 -8.06 10.19 12.68
N TYR A 204 -7.66 10.56 11.45
CA TYR A 204 -8.57 10.79 10.32
C TYR A 204 -9.31 9.51 9.91
N MET A 205 -8.61 8.38 9.80
CA MET A 205 -9.18 7.06 9.49
C MET A 205 -10.25 6.65 10.51
N LYS A 206 -9.96 6.82 11.82
CA LYS A 206 -10.94 6.58 12.90
C LYS A 206 -12.17 7.50 12.78
N GLY A 207 -11.94 8.76 12.43
CA GLY A 207 -13.01 9.76 12.21
C GLY A 207 -13.88 9.52 10.97
N LEU A 208 -13.46 8.62 10.07
CA LEU A 208 -14.29 8.08 8.98
C LEU A 208 -14.99 6.78 9.41
N ASP A 209 -14.27 5.85 10.03
CA ASP A 209 -14.78 4.52 10.38
C ASP A 209 -15.93 4.57 11.40
N ALA A 210 -15.86 5.53 12.33
CA ALA A 210 -16.96 5.86 13.25
C ALA A 210 -18.27 6.33 12.58
N LYS A 211 -18.32 6.44 11.24
CA LYS A 211 -19.51 6.81 10.45
C LYS A 211 -19.90 5.71 9.46
N LYS A 212 -18.93 5.18 8.71
CA LYS A 212 -19.09 4.10 7.71
C LYS A 212 -17.78 3.31 7.64
N PRO A 213 -17.81 1.97 7.45
CA PRO A 213 -16.60 1.17 7.26
C PRO A 213 -15.65 1.77 6.23
N VAL A 214 -14.35 1.84 6.55
CA VAL A 214 -13.35 2.40 5.63
C VAL A 214 -12.58 1.31 4.91
N ILE A 215 -12.49 1.47 3.59
CA ILE A 215 -11.58 0.73 2.72
C ILE A 215 -10.33 1.60 2.51
N TYR A 216 -9.18 1.20 3.03
CA TYR A 216 -7.90 1.86 2.71
C TYR A 216 -7.23 1.12 1.54
N CYS A 217 -6.76 1.86 0.55
CA CYS A 217 -5.92 1.40 -0.55
C CYS A 217 -4.77 2.39 -0.77
N GLY A 218 -3.55 1.91 -0.97
CA GLY A 218 -2.43 2.83 -1.12
C GLY A 218 -1.06 2.20 -1.36
N ASP A 219 -0.08 3.09 -1.44
CA ASP A 219 1.31 2.76 -1.16
C ASP A 219 1.64 3.32 0.23
N LEU A 220 1.82 2.40 1.18
CA LEU A 220 2.05 2.67 2.59
C LEU A 220 3.51 3.07 2.89
N ASN A 221 4.43 2.94 1.93
CA ASN A 221 5.87 3.15 2.10
C ASN A 221 6.42 2.47 3.37
N VAL A 222 5.98 1.24 3.66
CA VAL A 222 6.49 0.38 4.75
C VAL A 222 6.23 -1.10 4.46
N ALA A 223 7.22 -1.94 4.78
CA ALA A 223 7.08 -3.38 4.92
C ALA A 223 6.88 -3.70 6.42
N HIS A 224 5.80 -4.39 6.78
CA HIS A 224 5.38 -4.56 8.18
C HIS A 224 6.20 -5.60 8.92
N GLN A 225 6.41 -6.76 8.30
CA GLN A 225 7.04 -7.93 8.89
C GLN A 225 8.35 -8.28 8.17
N GLU A 226 9.23 -9.05 8.83
CA GLU A 226 10.47 -9.54 8.19
C GLU A 226 10.18 -10.45 6.99
N THR A 227 9.00 -11.06 6.92
CA THR A 227 8.50 -11.85 5.77
C THR A 227 8.17 -11.01 4.53
N ASP A 228 8.03 -9.70 4.66
CA ASP A 228 7.59 -8.83 3.56
C ASP A 228 8.77 -8.42 2.67
N LEU A 229 10.01 -8.63 3.12
CA LEU A 229 11.22 -8.08 2.51
C LEU A 229 12.34 -9.13 2.40
N LYS A 230 13.02 -9.20 1.25
CA LYS A 230 14.10 -10.18 0.99
C LYS A 230 15.29 -10.11 1.93
N ASN A 231 15.59 -8.93 2.47
CA ASN A 231 16.81 -8.70 3.25
C ASN A 231 16.52 -7.91 4.55
N PRO A 232 15.71 -8.43 5.48
CA PRO A 232 15.20 -7.65 6.61
C PRO A 232 16.34 -7.21 7.54
N LYS A 233 17.28 -8.11 7.86
CA LYS A 233 18.41 -7.86 8.77
C LYS A 233 19.37 -6.75 8.32
N THR A 234 19.51 -6.51 7.01
CA THR A 234 20.36 -5.44 6.48
C THR A 234 19.62 -4.13 6.24
N ASN A 235 18.29 -4.16 6.14
CA ASN A 235 17.43 -2.97 5.96
C ASN A 235 16.94 -2.38 7.28
N ARG A 236 16.70 -3.21 8.32
CA ARG A 236 16.04 -2.79 9.55
C ARG A 236 16.76 -1.61 10.21
N ASN A 237 16.00 -0.54 10.44
CA ASN A 237 16.44 0.76 10.99
C ASN A 237 17.57 1.45 10.19
N LYS A 238 17.75 1.10 8.91
CA LYS A 238 18.79 1.63 8.01
C LYS A 238 18.23 2.19 6.70
N THR A 239 17.11 1.67 6.24
CA THR A 239 16.43 2.14 5.01
C THR A 239 14.98 2.58 5.29
N PRO A 240 14.45 3.56 4.55
CA PRO A 240 13.04 3.92 4.60
C PRO A 240 12.13 2.76 4.21
N GLY A 241 10.97 2.68 4.85
CA GLY A 241 10.02 1.59 4.72
C GLY A 241 10.41 0.32 5.49
N PHE A 242 11.48 0.34 6.28
CA PHE A 242 11.80 -0.74 7.23
C PHE A 242 12.45 -0.23 8.53
N HIS A 243 12.13 1.00 8.94
CA HIS A 243 12.43 1.49 10.29
C HIS A 243 11.32 1.09 11.28
N ASP A 244 11.68 0.76 12.51
CA ASP A 244 10.73 0.27 13.52
C ASP A 244 9.62 1.29 13.82
N ASP A 245 9.90 2.59 13.89
CA ASP A 245 8.85 3.63 13.98
C ASP A 245 7.83 3.62 12.82
N GLU A 246 8.25 3.29 11.58
CA GLU A 246 7.32 3.19 10.43
C GLU A 246 6.45 1.92 10.56
N ARG A 247 7.08 0.82 10.98
CA ARG A 247 6.42 -0.48 11.24
C ARG A 247 5.45 -0.37 12.42
N GLN A 248 5.80 0.41 13.43
CA GLN A 248 4.94 0.72 14.57
C GLN A 248 3.76 1.60 14.15
N GLY A 249 3.97 2.62 13.32
CA GLY A 249 2.87 3.45 12.79
C GLY A 249 1.78 2.64 12.08
N PHE A 250 2.16 1.61 11.30
CA PHE A 250 1.21 0.67 10.70
C PHE A 250 0.64 -0.35 11.71
N THR A 251 1.44 -0.81 12.67
CA THR A 251 0.95 -1.68 13.77
C THR A 251 -0.12 -0.98 14.61
N ASP A 252 0.08 0.29 14.93
CA ASP A 252 -0.89 1.14 15.61
C ASP A 252 -2.19 1.27 14.80
N LEU A 253 -2.09 1.45 13.47
CA LEU A 253 -3.29 1.54 12.61
C LEU A 253 -4.09 0.23 12.63
N LEU A 254 -3.43 -0.92 12.59
CA LEU A 254 -4.10 -2.23 12.71
C LEU A 254 -4.72 -2.41 14.12
N ALA A 255 -4.08 -1.89 15.17
CA ALA A 255 -4.59 -1.94 16.54
C ALA A 255 -5.89 -1.12 16.76
N GLU A 256 -6.24 -0.20 15.87
CA GLU A 256 -7.53 0.51 15.86
C GLU A 256 -8.69 -0.35 15.29
N GLY A 257 -8.43 -1.59 14.86
CA GLY A 257 -9.43 -2.54 14.36
C GLY A 257 -9.39 -2.78 12.85
N PHE A 258 -8.46 -2.17 12.12
CA PHE A 258 -8.21 -2.44 10.71
C PHE A 258 -7.41 -3.75 10.52
N PHE A 259 -7.68 -4.50 9.45
CA PHE A 259 -6.87 -5.68 9.09
C PHE A 259 -6.27 -5.55 7.69
N ASP A 260 -5.07 -6.11 7.48
CA ASP A 260 -4.45 -6.24 6.15
C ASP A 260 -5.06 -7.43 5.39
N SER A 261 -5.90 -7.14 4.39
CA SER A 261 -6.53 -8.16 3.55
C SER A 261 -5.54 -9.08 2.82
N PHE A 262 -4.32 -8.61 2.52
CA PHE A 262 -3.30 -9.45 1.92
C PHE A 262 -2.82 -10.50 2.92
N ARG A 263 -2.62 -10.13 4.18
CA ARG A 263 -2.19 -11.04 5.25
C ARG A 263 -3.33 -11.93 5.76
N GLU A 264 -4.59 -11.49 5.71
CA GLU A 264 -5.78 -12.34 5.94
C GLU A 264 -5.91 -13.47 4.90
N LEU A 265 -5.58 -13.18 3.63
CA LEU A 265 -5.67 -14.16 2.55
C LEU A 265 -4.40 -15.03 2.43
N TYR A 266 -3.23 -14.44 2.63
CA TYR A 266 -1.91 -15.05 2.41
C TYR A 266 -0.98 -14.84 3.63
N PRO A 267 -1.31 -15.37 4.82
CA PRO A 267 -0.56 -15.09 6.06
C PRO A 267 0.89 -15.60 6.01
N ASN A 268 1.15 -16.69 5.29
CA ASN A 268 2.47 -17.34 5.20
C ASN A 268 3.34 -16.85 4.02
N ALA A 269 2.81 -15.97 3.16
CA ALA A 269 3.48 -15.54 1.93
C ALA A 269 4.71 -14.66 2.20
N ARG A 270 5.80 -14.89 1.47
CA ARG A 270 7.10 -14.22 1.68
C ARG A 270 7.55 -13.39 0.47
N ASN A 271 8.33 -12.36 0.76
CA ASN A 271 8.97 -11.46 -0.22
C ASN A 271 7.95 -10.75 -1.14
N VAL A 272 6.87 -10.28 -0.52
CA VAL A 272 5.67 -9.79 -1.19
C VAL A 272 5.76 -8.30 -1.51
N GLY A 273 6.34 -8.01 -2.68
CA GLY A 273 6.45 -6.66 -3.22
C GLY A 273 7.83 -6.02 -3.04
N LEU A 274 7.97 -4.77 -3.52
CA LEU A 274 9.25 -4.05 -3.64
C LEU A 274 10.40 -4.90 -4.21
N SER A 275 10.16 -5.51 -5.38
CA SER A 275 11.26 -5.82 -6.29
C SER A 275 11.98 -4.51 -6.64
N GLY A 276 13.14 -4.26 -6.01
CA GLY A 276 13.82 -2.96 -5.99
C GLY A 276 14.49 -2.55 -7.31
N HIS A 277 13.69 -2.40 -8.37
CA HIS A 277 14.11 -2.02 -9.71
C HIS A 277 13.17 -0.95 -10.28
N THR A 278 13.60 0.31 -10.15
CA THR A 278 13.09 1.49 -10.88
C THR A 278 14.27 2.29 -11.39
#